data_AF-A0A2M7X055-F1
#
_entry.id   AF-A0A2M7X055-F1
#
_cell.length_a   1.000
_cell.length_b   1.000
_cell.length_c   1.000
_cell.angle_alpha   90.00
_cell.angle_beta   90.00
_cell.angle_gamma   90.00
#
_symmetry.space_group_name_H-M   'P 1'
#
loop_
_entity.id
_entity.type
_entity.pdbx_description
1 polymer ?
#
loop_
_entity_poly.entity_id
_entity_poly.type
_entity_poly.pdbx_seq_one_letter_code
_entity_poly.pdbx_strand_id
1 'polypeptide(L)'
;MATAITRWRTWLLARAERRLPALTRLRQPESLPIQLHSRRIYIVPTRFGLLFALVVLAMLLGALNFNNNPALLLTFVVVSIAVLSFHHTVNN
;
A
#
# COMPACT_ATOMS: atom_id res chain seq x y z
N MET A 1 -9.09 -28.02 -10.00
CA MET A 1 -9.48 -26.78 -9.26
C MET A 1 -8.24 -26.06 -8.70
N ALA A 2 -7.28 -25.65 -9.54
CA ALA A 2 -6.03 -25.00 -9.11
C ALA A 2 -5.63 -23.76 -9.93
N THR A 3 -6.52 -23.29 -10.82
CA THR A 3 -6.19 -22.32 -11.87
C THR A 3 -6.73 -20.91 -11.63
N ALA A 4 -7.58 -20.71 -10.60
CA ALA A 4 -8.12 -19.39 -10.29
C ALA A 4 -7.10 -18.50 -9.56
N ILE A 5 -6.31 -19.08 -8.64
CA ILE A 5 -5.37 -18.35 -7.75
C ILE A 5 -4.23 -17.70 -8.54
N THR A 6 -3.79 -18.30 -9.65
CA THR A 6 -2.69 -17.79 -10.47
C THR A 6 -3.09 -16.58 -11.33
N ARG A 7 -4.37 -16.42 -11.69
CA ARG A 7 -4.85 -15.30 -12.51
C ARG A 7 -4.85 -13.95 -11.77
N TRP A 8 -5.12 -13.98 -10.46
CA TRP A 8 -5.04 -12.77 -9.61
C TRP A 8 -3.59 -12.32 -9.42
N ARG A 9 -2.66 -13.27 -9.30
CA ARG A 9 -1.22 -12.99 -9.23
C ARG A 9 -0.73 -12.30 -10.49
N THR A 10 -1.11 -12.76 -11.69
CA THR A 10 -0.65 -12.13 -12.93
C THR A 10 -1.25 -10.75 -13.17
N TRP A 11 -2.49 -10.50 -12.76
CA TRP A 11 -3.06 -9.14 -12.82
C TRP A 11 -2.36 -8.18 -11.83
N LEU A 12 -2.06 -8.63 -10.61
CA LEU A 12 -1.30 -7.85 -9.64
C LEU A 12 0.16 -7.62 -10.09
N LEU A 13 0.79 -8.63 -10.68
CA LEU A 13 2.14 -8.54 -11.25
C LEU A 13 2.18 -7.65 -12.49
N ALA A 14 1.18 -7.70 -13.38
CA ALA A 14 1.08 -6.80 -14.53
C ALA A 14 0.81 -5.34 -14.12
N ARG A 15 0.06 -5.13 -13.03
CA ARG A 15 -0.13 -3.79 -12.42
C ARG A 15 1.15 -3.31 -11.76
N ALA A 16 1.92 -4.21 -11.14
CA ALA A 16 3.23 -3.93 -10.58
C ALA A 16 4.27 -3.64 -11.68
N GLU A 17 4.30 -4.42 -12.77
CA GLU A 17 5.23 -4.26 -13.91
C GLU A 17 5.07 -2.92 -14.62
N ARG A 18 3.84 -2.38 -14.69
CA ARG A 18 3.61 -1.03 -15.21
C ARG A 18 4.12 0.09 -14.27
N ARG A 19 4.39 -0.22 -13.00
CA ARG A 19 4.92 0.72 -11.99
C ARG A 19 6.40 0.48 -11.67
N LEU A 20 6.93 -0.71 -11.99
CA LEU A 20 8.29 -1.16 -11.73
C LEU A 20 9.40 -0.70 -12.71
N PRO A 21 9.20 -0.11 -13.91
CA PRO A 21 10.34 0.26 -14.77
C PRO A 21 11.22 1.35 -14.14
N ALA A 22 10.70 2.04 -13.12
CA ALA A 22 11.43 3.06 -12.37
C ALA A 22 12.30 2.49 -11.24
N LEU A 23 12.08 1.24 -10.80
CA LEU A 23 12.82 0.61 -9.71
C LEU A 23 14.04 -0.20 -10.21
N THR A 24 14.01 -0.65 -11.47
CA THR A 24 15.08 -1.45 -12.09
C THR A 24 16.03 -0.65 -12.97
N ARG A 25 15.84 0.67 -13.12
CA ARG A 25 16.85 1.51 -13.77
C ARG A 25 18.03 1.63 -12.80
N LEU A 26 18.95 0.69 -12.96
CA LEU A 26 20.35 0.70 -12.56
C LEU A 26 20.75 2.12 -12.20
N ARG A 27 20.81 2.39 -10.89
CA ARG A 27 21.17 3.69 -10.34
C ARG A 27 22.61 3.96 -10.80
N GLN A 28 22.75 4.61 -11.95
CA GLN A 28 24.00 5.25 -12.33
C GLN A 28 24.38 6.14 -11.14
N PRO A 29 25.65 6.16 -10.69
CA PRO A 29 26.06 6.98 -9.57
C PRO A 29 25.85 8.44 -9.98
N GLU A 30 24.78 9.06 -9.49
CA GLU A 30 24.44 10.44 -9.81
C GLU A 30 25.19 11.33 -8.83
N SER A 31 26.06 12.19 -9.37
CA SER A 31 26.84 13.15 -8.59
C SER A 31 25.91 14.09 -7.84
N LEU A 32 26.23 14.32 -6.56
CA LEU A 32 25.54 15.28 -5.70
C LEU A 32 25.58 16.71 -6.32
N PRO A 33 24.57 17.55 -6.05
CA PRO A 33 23.49 17.42 -5.08
C PRO A 33 22.17 16.94 -5.72
N ILE A 34 21.65 15.81 -5.26
CA ILE A 34 20.38 15.25 -5.75
C ILE A 34 19.24 16.07 -5.14
N GLN A 35 18.59 16.92 -5.93
CA GLN A 35 17.30 17.51 -5.54
C GLN A 35 16.23 16.43 -5.68
N LEU A 36 15.80 15.84 -4.56
CA LEU A 36 14.69 14.88 -4.53
C LEU A 36 13.40 15.62 -4.85
N HIS A 37 12.91 15.47 -6.07
CA HIS A 37 11.60 15.96 -6.49
C HIS A 37 10.54 14.90 -6.14
N SER A 38 9.37 15.28 -5.59
CA SER A 38 8.28 14.38 -5.14
C SER A 38 7.74 13.40 -6.21
N ARG A 39 8.18 13.55 -7.47
CA ARG A 39 7.86 12.67 -8.60
C ARG A 39 8.50 11.27 -8.54
N ARG A 40 9.30 10.96 -7.51
CA ARG A 40 9.96 9.65 -7.31
C ARG A 40 9.48 8.84 -6.11
N ILE A 41 8.44 9.27 -5.39
CA ILE A 41 7.97 8.58 -4.19
C ILE A 41 7.02 7.44 -4.59
N TYR A 42 7.54 6.21 -4.56
CA TYR A 42 6.78 4.99 -4.88
C TYR A 42 6.31 4.31 -3.59
N ILE A 43 5.00 4.28 -3.36
CA ILE A 43 4.38 3.48 -2.30
C ILE A 43 4.24 2.05 -2.83
N VAL A 44 5.21 1.21 -2.48
CA VAL A 44 5.20 -0.22 -2.84
C VAL A 44 4.41 -1.04 -1.80
N PRO A 45 3.50 -1.92 -2.23
CA PRO A 45 2.76 -2.78 -1.32
C PRO A 45 3.71 -3.83 -0.72
N THR A 46 4.18 -3.59 0.49
CA THR A 46 5.01 -4.54 1.24
C THR A 46 4.15 -5.66 1.83
N ARG A 47 4.75 -6.81 2.13
CA ARG A 47 4.05 -7.93 2.80
C ARG A 47 3.40 -7.49 4.11
N PHE A 48 4.10 -6.65 4.88
CA PHE A 48 3.59 -6.08 6.13
C PHE A 48 2.39 -5.15 5.90
N GLY A 49 2.43 -4.28 4.89
CA GLY A 49 1.30 -3.42 4.55
C GLY A 49 0.05 -4.21 4.17
N LEU A 50 0.23 -5.35 3.50
CA LEU A 50 -0.87 -6.23 3.12
C LEU A 50 -1.48 -6.96 4.33
N LEU A 51 -0.64 -7.43 5.26
CA LEU A 51 -1.10 -7.99 6.54
C LEU A 51 -1.89 -6.96 7.35
N PHE A 52 -1.37 -5.73 7.45
CA PHE A 52 -2.05 -4.63 8.13
C PHE A 52 -3.41 -4.34 7.50
N ALA A 53 -3.50 -4.22 6.18
CA ALA A 53 -4.76 -4.00 5.48
C ALA A 53 -5.77 -5.14 5.73
N LEU A 54 -5.29 -6.39 5.78
CA LEU A 54 -6.12 -7.55 6.10
C LEU A 54 -6.68 -7.48 7.52
N VAL A 55 -5.85 -7.12 8.51
CA VAL A 55 -6.28 -6.94 9.90
C VAL A 55 -7.32 -5.83 10.03
N VAL A 56 -7.08 -4.67 9.41
CA VAL A 56 -8.04 -3.56 9.40
C VAL A 56 -9.36 -3.96 8.75
N LEU A 57 -9.31 -4.72 7.65
CA LEU A 57 -10.51 -5.23 6.99
C LEU A 57 -11.27 -6.23 7.88
N ALA A 58 -10.56 -7.12 8.56
CA ALA A 58 -11.16 -8.04 9.51
C ALA A 58 -11.83 -7.31 10.68
N MET A 59 -11.18 -6.26 11.21
CA MET A 59 -11.77 -5.39 12.24
C MET A 59 -13.03 -4.69 11.73
N LEU A 60 -13.02 -4.15 10.49
CA LEU A 60 -14.19 -3.51 9.90
C LEU A 60 -15.37 -4.49 9.78
N LEU A 61 -15.12 -5.66 9.22
CA LEU A 61 -16.15 -6.69 9.04
C LEU A 61 -16.69 -7.19 10.38
N GLY A 62 -15.81 -7.43 11.36
CA GLY A 62 -16.22 -7.81 12.71
C GLY A 62 -17.03 -6.72 13.40
N ALA A 63 -16.61 -5.46 13.29
CA ALA A 63 -17.30 -4.34 13.89
C ALA A 63 -18.69 -4.09 13.26
N LEU A 64 -18.82 -4.26 11.94
CA LEU A 64 -20.12 -4.23 11.25
C LEU A 64 -21.01 -5.41 11.63
N ASN A 65 -20.43 -6.61 11.77
CA ASN A 65 -21.19 -7.82 12.10
C ASN A 65 -21.78 -7.76 13.52
N PHE A 66 -21.01 -7.27 14.49
CA PHE A 66 -21.44 -7.17 15.89
C PHE A 66 -22.05 -5.79 16.25
N ASN A 67 -22.29 -4.92 15.26
CA ASN A 67 -22.75 -3.54 15.47
C ASN A 67 -21.93 -2.81 16.57
N ASN A 68 -20.61 -3.01 16.56
CA ASN A 68 -19.70 -2.53 17.58
C ASN A 68 -19.17 -1.13 17.20
N ASN A 69 -19.92 -0.09 17.59
CA ASN A 69 -19.61 1.31 17.28
C ASN A 69 -18.20 1.76 17.73
N PRO A 70 -17.71 1.42 18.94
CA PRO A 70 -16.33 1.71 19.33
C PRO A 70 -15.28 1.07 18.40
N ALA A 71 -15.50 -0.18 17.99
CA ALA A 71 -14.58 -0.86 17.08
C ALA A 71 -14.62 -0.26 15.67
N LEU A 72 -15.78 0.20 15.19
CA LEU A 72 -15.90 0.96 13.93
C LEU A 72 -15.09 2.26 14.01
N LEU A 73 -15.27 3.04 15.08
CA LEU A 73 -14.54 4.29 15.30
C LEU A 73 -13.03 4.04 15.30
N LEU A 74 -12.56 3.05 16.06
CA LEU A 74 -11.14 2.68 16.11
C LEU A 74 -10.61 2.31 14.71
N THR A 75 -11.36 1.49 13.97
CA THR A 75 -10.98 1.07 12.61
C THR A 75 -10.84 2.28 11.68
N PHE A 76 -11.79 3.23 11.71
CA PHE A 76 -11.72 4.44 10.90
C PHE A 76 -10.56 5.37 11.31
N VAL A 77 -10.27 5.49 12.60
CA VAL A 77 -9.11 6.26 13.07
C VAL A 77 -7.81 5.66 12.56
N VAL A 78 -7.63 4.35 12.68
CA VAL A 78 -6.44 3.64 12.20
C VAL A 78 -6.25 3.81 10.69
N VAL A 79 -7.33 3.67 9.90
CA VAL A 79 -7.33 3.91 8.45
C VAL A 79 -6.94 5.35 8.14
N SER A 80 -7.52 6.32 8.86
CA SER A 80 -7.28 7.75 8.61
C SER A 80 -5.83 8.14 8.84
N ILE A 81 -5.22 7.64 9.93
CA ILE A 81 -3.80 7.86 10.23
C ILE A 81 -2.93 7.26 9.12
N ALA A 82 -3.22 6.02 8.69
CA ALA A 82 -2.47 5.38 7.61
C ALA A 82 -2.50 6.20 6.31
N VAL A 83 -3.68 6.68 5.90
CA VAL A 83 -3.86 7.53 4.71
C VAL A 83 -3.11 8.85 4.85
N LEU A 84 -3.19 9.48 6.03
CA LEU A 84 -2.52 10.76 6.29
C LEU A 84 -0.99 10.60 6.24
N SER A 85 -0.44 9.53 6.82
CA SER A 85 0.99 9.24 6.73
C SER A 85 1.46 9.06 5.28
N PHE A 86 0.67 8.39 4.44
CA PHE A 86 0.99 8.29 3.02
C PHE A 86 0.97 9.65 2.32
N HIS A 87 -0.03 10.48 2.61
CA HIS A 87 -0.14 11.82 2.02
C HIS A 87 1.03 12.72 2.41
N HIS A 88 1.41 12.75 3.70
CA HIS A 88 2.58 13.52 4.15
C HIS A 88 3.88 13.02 3.53
N THR A 89 4.02 11.70 3.35
CA THR A 89 5.21 11.13 2.70
C THR A 89 5.29 11.53 1.24
N VAL A 90 4.16 11.67 0.53
CA VAL A 90 4.15 12.07 -0.88
C VAL A 90 4.37 13.57 -1.06
N ASN A 91 3.94 14.38 -0.09
CA ASN A 91 4.04 15.85 -0.14
C ASN A 91 5.37 16.40 0.42
N ASN A 92 6.28 15.54 0.89
CA ASN A 92 7.60 15.91 1.41
C ASN A 92 8.70 15.54 0.40
#